data_AF-A0A924R945-F1
#
_entry.id   AF-A0A924R945-F1
#
_cell.length_a   1.000
_cell.length_b   1.000
_cell.length_c   1.000
_cell.angle_alpha   90.00
_cell.angle_beta   90.00
_cell.angle_gamma   90.00
#
_symmetry.space_group_name_H-M   'P 1'
#
loop_
_entity.id
_entity.type
_entity.pdbx_description
1 polymer ?
#
loop_
_entity_poly.entity_id
_entity_poly.type
_entity_poly.pdbx_seq_one_letter_code
_entity_poly.pdbx_strand_id
1 'polypeptide(L)'
;MNQHLMKQKITTFIKTSWQWHQFGNGPITEGVGLQMRDLEEEILRGYGLPHLAFQYSEMLQFEGFSKKNLKKRAAGLMQRLTQAATDFLLAPIEKDETVLQQSKEKLLDGVEVLPMIGISTAHYNLFLYHDFYFRNLLNEQALLQHLKKAEALDKQEETRIPYTYQTLQNGKHTKRLIQAGIPFIKEYQQFLKYTSNRQKWDTGFKRNEFKAKSALNDSIGLSRFFITYLGAKNEDMAVMEILAPINNYFARLRIWCTTELITLILLHAKYYSLAIPAMYVINPRYLKNGEMHLRLKDAHYKNIEIDNIDIGLERDKDEQSDIPYYSVKYLKPITAISEGLEPGQVDEFPF
;
A
#
# COMPACT_ATOMS: atom_id res chain seq x y z
N MET A 1 -25.94 -2.31 -24.89
CA MET A 1 -26.17 -1.68 -23.57
C MET A 1 -27.33 -0.69 -23.65
N ASN A 2 -28.34 -0.79 -22.77
CA ASN A 2 -29.44 0.19 -22.72
C ASN A 2 -28.94 1.48 -22.04
N GLN A 3 -28.71 2.54 -22.84
CA GLN A 3 -28.13 3.80 -22.35
C GLN A 3 -28.98 4.49 -21.27
N HIS A 4 -30.31 4.35 -21.35
CA HIS A 4 -31.21 4.94 -20.35
C HIS A 4 -31.07 4.23 -19.01
N LEU A 5 -31.07 2.90 -19.02
CA LEU A 5 -30.85 2.10 -17.81
C LEU A 5 -29.47 2.37 -17.20
N MET A 6 -28.42 2.46 -18.03
CA MET A 6 -27.07 2.73 -17.54
C MET A 6 -26.95 4.12 -16.91
N LYS A 7 -27.58 5.13 -17.52
CA LYS A 7 -27.65 6.47 -16.95
C LYS A 7 -28.36 6.49 -15.60
N GLN A 8 -29.42 5.70 -15.43
CA GLN A 8 -30.11 5.53 -14.15
C GLN A 8 -29.20 4.87 -13.11
N LYS A 9 -28.49 3.80 -13.46
CA LYS A 9 -27.53 3.13 -12.57
C LYS A 9 -26.42 4.09 -12.12
N ILE A 10 -25.77 4.80 -13.04
CA ILE A 10 -24.73 5.80 -12.72
C ILE A 10 -25.28 6.92 -11.83
N THR A 11 -26.47 7.44 -12.14
CA THR A 11 -27.12 8.47 -11.31
C THR A 11 -27.40 7.97 -9.90
N THR A 12 -27.78 6.70 -9.77
CA THR A 12 -28.02 6.05 -8.48
C THR A 12 -26.71 5.85 -7.73
N PHE A 13 -25.69 5.32 -8.39
CA PHE A 13 -24.35 5.16 -7.84
C PHE A 13 -23.81 6.46 -7.25
N ILE A 14 -23.84 7.58 -7.99
CA ILE A 14 -23.35 8.87 -7.50
C ILE A 14 -24.09 9.32 -6.23
N LYS A 15 -25.41 9.09 -6.17
CA LYS A 15 -26.20 9.44 -4.98
C LYS A 15 -25.85 8.56 -3.77
N THR A 16 -25.70 7.26 -4.00
CA THR A 16 -25.35 6.26 -2.97
C THR A 16 -23.94 6.49 -2.44
N SER A 17 -22.97 6.70 -3.33
CA SER A 17 -21.57 6.99 -2.98
C SER A 17 -21.46 8.30 -2.20
N TRP A 18 -22.18 9.36 -2.60
CA TRP A 18 -22.23 10.59 -1.79
C TRP A 18 -22.80 10.35 -0.40
N GLN A 19 -23.88 9.56 -0.28
CA GLN A 19 -24.45 9.23 1.03
C GLN A 19 -23.42 8.49 1.89
N TRP A 20 -22.75 7.49 1.33
CA TRP A 20 -21.70 6.74 2.00
C TRP A 20 -20.57 7.64 2.52
N HIS A 21 -20.13 8.62 1.71
CA HIS A 21 -19.14 9.62 2.12
C HIS A 21 -19.63 10.55 3.23
N GLN A 22 -20.91 10.96 3.22
CA GLN A 22 -21.48 11.79 4.29
C GLN A 22 -21.58 11.03 5.63
N PHE A 23 -21.74 9.71 5.59
CA PHE A 23 -21.80 8.86 6.78
C PHE A 23 -20.41 8.36 7.25
N GLY A 24 -19.33 8.99 6.79
CA GLY A 24 -17.98 8.72 7.27
C GLY A 24 -17.32 7.48 6.68
N ASN A 25 -17.75 7.03 5.49
CA ASN A 25 -17.17 5.87 4.79
C ASN A 25 -17.25 4.56 5.61
N GLY A 26 -18.47 4.20 6.05
CA GLY A 26 -18.73 2.93 6.75
C GLY A 26 -18.30 1.68 5.96
N PRO A 27 -18.40 0.46 6.52
CA PRO A 27 -17.91 -0.75 5.89
C PRO A 27 -18.53 -0.97 4.49
N ILE A 28 -17.69 -1.28 3.50
CA ILE A 28 -18.13 -1.54 2.12
C ILE A 28 -18.88 -2.88 1.97
N THR A 29 -18.86 -3.71 3.01
CA THR A 29 -19.47 -5.04 3.04
C THR A 29 -20.92 -5.01 3.51
N GLU A 30 -21.43 -3.88 3.97
CA GLU A 30 -22.77 -3.77 4.57
C GLU A 30 -23.48 -2.47 4.18
N GLY A 31 -24.81 -2.49 4.27
CA GLY A 31 -25.67 -1.31 4.10
C GLY A 31 -25.42 -0.53 2.80
N VAL A 32 -25.19 0.78 2.94
CA VAL A 32 -24.96 1.70 1.80
C VAL A 32 -23.65 1.39 1.07
N GLY A 33 -22.64 0.90 1.78
CA GLY A 33 -21.35 0.53 1.18
C GLY A 33 -21.47 -0.67 0.25
N LEU A 34 -22.22 -1.70 0.67
CA LEU A 34 -22.51 -2.88 -0.14
C LEU A 34 -23.28 -2.50 -1.42
N GLN A 35 -24.33 -1.69 -1.27
CA GLN A 35 -25.12 -1.21 -2.41
C GLN A 35 -24.28 -0.40 -3.40
N MET A 36 -23.35 0.43 -2.90
CA MET A 36 -22.42 1.19 -3.75
C MET A 36 -21.53 0.24 -4.54
N ARG A 37 -20.92 -0.73 -3.88
CA ARG A 37 -20.02 -1.72 -4.49
C ARG A 37 -20.72 -2.56 -5.56
N ASP A 38 -21.93 -3.05 -5.27
CA ASP A 38 -22.67 -3.87 -6.22
C ASP A 38 -23.09 -3.05 -7.45
N LEU A 39 -23.47 -1.77 -7.27
CA LEU A 39 -23.71 -0.85 -8.39
C LEU A 39 -22.44 -0.56 -9.21
N GLU A 40 -21.29 -0.42 -8.54
CA GLU A 40 -19.99 -0.24 -9.20
C GLU A 40 -19.68 -1.41 -10.13
N GLU A 41 -19.80 -2.63 -9.61
CA GLU A 41 -19.58 -3.87 -10.33
C GLU A 41 -20.52 -3.99 -11.53
N GLU A 42 -21.81 -3.70 -11.35
CA GLU A 42 -22.79 -3.73 -12.45
C GLU A 42 -22.48 -2.70 -13.55
N ILE A 43 -22.04 -1.49 -13.18
CA ILE A 43 -21.70 -0.44 -14.13
C ILE A 43 -20.46 -0.85 -14.91
N LEU A 44 -19.37 -1.22 -14.23
CA LEU A 44 -18.10 -1.58 -14.88
C LEU A 44 -18.26 -2.79 -15.79
N ARG A 45 -18.97 -3.84 -15.33
CA ARG A 45 -19.32 -4.98 -16.18
C ARG A 45 -20.17 -4.59 -17.39
N GLY A 46 -21.09 -3.65 -17.21
CA GLY A 46 -21.92 -3.14 -18.31
C GLY A 46 -21.13 -2.44 -19.42
N TYR A 47 -19.96 -1.89 -19.09
CA TYR A 47 -19.00 -1.30 -20.02
C TYR A 47 -17.91 -2.29 -20.50
N GLY A 48 -17.90 -3.53 -19.99
CA GLY A 48 -16.85 -4.51 -20.29
C GLY A 48 -15.51 -4.20 -19.59
N LEU A 49 -15.52 -3.36 -18.57
CA LEU A 49 -14.34 -2.98 -17.80
C LEU A 49 -14.11 -3.94 -16.62
N PRO A 50 -12.85 -4.26 -16.27
CA PRO A 50 -12.55 -5.07 -15.09
C PRO A 50 -12.93 -4.32 -13.82
N HIS A 51 -14.00 -4.79 -13.17
CA HIS A 51 -14.56 -4.17 -11.95
C HIS A 51 -13.64 -4.18 -10.72
N LEU A 52 -12.56 -4.97 -10.75
CA LEU A 52 -11.56 -5.01 -9.69
C LEU A 52 -10.42 -4.01 -9.92
N ALA A 53 -10.29 -3.41 -11.11
CA ALA A 53 -9.21 -2.48 -11.40
C ALA A 53 -9.49 -1.11 -10.77
N PHE A 54 -8.61 -0.70 -9.86
CA PHE A 54 -8.78 0.51 -9.05
C PHE A 54 -9.02 1.78 -9.90
N GLN A 55 -8.31 1.95 -11.02
CA GLN A 55 -8.49 3.12 -11.89
C GLN A 55 -9.94 3.33 -12.37
N TYR A 56 -10.68 2.26 -12.66
CA TYR A 56 -12.06 2.37 -13.12
C TYR A 56 -13.03 2.57 -11.94
N SER A 57 -12.72 1.96 -10.80
CA SER A 57 -13.40 2.20 -9.52
C SER A 57 -13.28 3.67 -9.11
N GLU A 58 -12.07 4.25 -9.19
CA GLU A 58 -11.78 5.63 -8.84
C GLU A 58 -12.55 6.62 -9.73
N MET A 59 -12.63 6.37 -11.04
CA MET A 59 -13.43 7.19 -11.97
C MET A 59 -14.90 7.31 -11.53
N LEU A 60 -15.47 6.24 -10.96
CA LEU A 60 -16.81 6.21 -10.40
C LEU A 60 -16.86 6.92 -9.05
N GLN A 61 -16.01 6.52 -8.11
CA GLN A 61 -16.01 7.05 -6.74
C GLN A 61 -15.72 8.56 -6.68
N PHE A 62 -14.89 9.09 -7.57
CA PHE A 62 -14.68 10.54 -7.69
C PHE A 62 -15.98 11.30 -7.99
N GLU A 63 -16.91 10.67 -8.72
CA GLU A 63 -18.22 11.25 -8.96
C GLU A 63 -19.08 11.30 -7.69
N GLY A 64 -18.84 10.40 -6.74
CA GLY A 64 -19.49 10.31 -5.44
C GLY A 64 -19.28 11.48 -4.48
N PHE A 65 -18.22 12.29 -4.63
CA PHE A 65 -17.94 13.37 -3.67
C PHE A 65 -18.92 14.56 -3.70
N SER A 66 -19.84 14.64 -4.67
CA SER A 66 -20.80 15.76 -4.76
C SER A 66 -22.10 15.40 -5.47
N LYS A 67 -23.23 15.91 -4.96
CA LYS A 67 -24.55 15.81 -5.61
C LYS A 67 -24.87 16.94 -6.58
N LYS A 68 -24.00 17.95 -6.70
CA LYS A 68 -24.24 19.09 -7.61
C LYS A 68 -24.14 18.63 -9.07
N ASN A 69 -24.97 19.21 -9.95
CA ASN A 69 -24.94 18.97 -11.39
C ASN A 69 -25.06 17.49 -11.81
N LEU A 70 -25.80 16.68 -11.04
CA LEU A 70 -25.88 15.22 -11.20
C LEU A 70 -26.11 14.73 -12.64
N LYS A 71 -27.01 15.39 -13.39
CA LYS A 71 -27.28 15.02 -14.80
C LYS A 71 -26.05 15.23 -15.70
N LYS A 72 -25.33 16.34 -15.53
CA LYS A 72 -24.12 16.66 -16.31
C LYS A 72 -22.97 15.72 -15.93
N ARG A 73 -22.82 15.45 -14.62
CA ARG A 73 -21.82 14.52 -14.08
C ARG A 73 -22.03 13.10 -14.59
N ALA A 74 -23.27 12.59 -14.51
CA ALA A 74 -23.61 11.27 -15.05
C ALA A 74 -23.32 11.17 -16.56
N ALA A 75 -23.66 12.19 -17.35
CA ALA A 75 -23.37 12.22 -18.78
C ALA A 75 -21.85 12.24 -19.07
N GLY A 76 -21.08 13.07 -18.34
CA GLY A 76 -19.63 13.13 -18.48
C GLY A 76 -18.95 11.82 -18.06
N LEU A 77 -19.40 11.19 -16.98
CA LEU A 77 -18.91 9.89 -16.54
C LEU A 77 -19.22 8.80 -17.57
N MET A 78 -20.42 8.77 -18.15
CA MET A 78 -20.75 7.84 -19.24
C MET A 78 -19.79 8.00 -20.42
N GLN A 79 -19.45 9.23 -20.81
CA GLN A 79 -18.49 9.48 -21.89
C GLN A 79 -17.09 8.96 -21.54
N ARG A 80 -16.61 9.24 -20.32
CA ARG A 80 -15.30 8.74 -19.87
C ARG A 80 -15.25 7.22 -19.75
N LEU A 81 -16.31 6.57 -19.27
CA LEU A 81 -16.42 5.11 -19.21
C LEU A 81 -16.46 4.49 -20.61
N THR A 82 -17.16 5.11 -21.56
CA THR A 82 -17.13 4.68 -22.97
C THR A 82 -15.72 4.78 -23.54
N GLN A 83 -15.01 5.90 -23.28
CA GLN A 83 -13.64 6.07 -23.75
C GLN A 83 -12.70 5.05 -23.11
N ALA A 84 -12.76 4.88 -21.78
CA ALA A 84 -11.96 3.89 -21.06
C ALA A 84 -12.22 2.45 -21.55
N ALA A 85 -13.48 2.10 -21.83
CA ALA A 85 -13.82 0.81 -22.40
C ALA A 85 -13.28 0.65 -23.83
N THR A 86 -13.34 1.71 -24.63
CA THR A 86 -12.77 1.73 -25.98
C THR A 86 -11.25 1.53 -25.92
N ASP A 87 -10.56 2.29 -25.07
CA ASP A 87 -9.11 2.21 -24.88
C ASP A 87 -8.70 0.83 -24.36
N PHE A 88 -9.47 0.26 -23.42
CA PHE A 88 -9.23 -1.08 -22.88
C PHE A 88 -9.41 -2.18 -23.94
N LEU A 89 -10.46 -2.10 -24.76
CA LEU A 89 -10.72 -3.07 -25.83
C LEU A 89 -9.75 -2.95 -27.00
N LEU A 90 -9.26 -1.74 -27.28
CA LEU A 90 -8.26 -1.47 -28.32
C LEU A 90 -6.83 -1.63 -27.82
N ALA A 91 -6.63 -1.79 -26.51
CA ALA A 91 -5.32 -2.04 -25.94
C ALA A 91 -4.75 -3.33 -26.57
N PRO A 92 -3.47 -3.33 -26.95
CA PRO A 92 -2.83 -4.56 -27.39
C PRO A 92 -3.00 -5.62 -26.31
N ILE A 93 -3.31 -6.85 -26.71
CA ILE A 93 -3.34 -7.99 -25.80
C ILE A 93 -1.89 -8.26 -25.40
N GLU A 94 -1.47 -7.57 -24.34
CA GLU A 94 -0.18 -7.80 -23.72
C GLU A 94 -0.23 -9.13 -22.98
N LYS A 95 0.91 -9.83 -22.96
CA LYS A 95 1.06 -10.99 -22.10
C LYS A 95 1.08 -10.53 -20.64
N ASP A 96 0.54 -11.33 -19.73
CA ASP A 96 0.55 -11.02 -18.28
C ASP A 96 1.95 -10.60 -17.79
N GLU A 97 3.02 -11.24 -18.31
CA GLU A 97 4.41 -10.92 -17.98
C GLU A 97 4.79 -9.50 -18.42
N THR A 98 4.33 -9.06 -19.59
CA THR A 98 4.59 -7.71 -20.10
C THR A 98 3.90 -6.66 -19.24
N VAL A 99 2.65 -6.93 -18.84
CA VAL A 99 1.90 -6.04 -17.93
C VAL A 99 2.64 -5.91 -16.60
N LEU A 100 3.10 -7.02 -16.02
CA LEU A 100 3.86 -7.02 -14.76
C LEU A 100 5.17 -6.22 -14.89
N GLN A 101 5.95 -6.48 -15.94
CA GLN A 101 7.22 -5.79 -16.18
C GLN A 101 7.03 -4.28 -16.32
N GLN A 102 6.10 -3.84 -17.17
CA GLN A 102 5.81 -2.41 -17.34
C GLN A 102 5.29 -1.77 -16.04
N SER A 103 4.48 -2.50 -15.28
CA SER A 103 3.94 -2.02 -14.01
C SER A 103 5.03 -1.83 -12.97
N LYS A 104 6.03 -2.72 -12.95
CA LYS A 104 7.19 -2.61 -12.08
C LYS A 104 8.07 -1.42 -12.45
N GLU A 105 8.31 -1.19 -13.74
CA GLU A 105 9.05 -0.01 -14.25
C GLU A 105 8.35 1.31 -13.88
N LYS A 106 7.02 1.30 -13.88
CA LYS A 106 6.17 2.45 -13.53
C LYS A 106 5.84 2.55 -12.03
N LEU A 107 6.32 1.61 -11.21
CA LEU A 107 6.04 1.52 -9.77
C LEU A 107 4.53 1.53 -9.43
N LEU A 108 3.72 0.82 -10.22
CA LEU A 108 2.28 0.74 -10.04
C LEU A 108 1.88 -0.16 -8.86
N ASP A 109 0.75 0.13 -8.24
CA ASP A 109 0.30 -0.64 -7.07
C ASP A 109 -0.32 -1.99 -7.48
N GLY A 110 -0.19 -3.02 -6.63
CA GLY A 110 -0.77 -4.34 -6.88
C GLY A 110 -2.29 -4.30 -6.99
N VAL A 111 -2.94 -3.34 -6.34
CA VAL A 111 -4.39 -3.14 -6.46
C VAL A 111 -4.82 -2.65 -7.84
N GLU A 112 -3.91 -2.03 -8.59
CA GLU A 112 -4.14 -1.59 -9.97
C GLU A 112 -3.80 -2.70 -10.96
N VAL A 113 -2.69 -3.41 -10.69
CA VAL A 113 -2.05 -4.32 -11.65
C VAL A 113 -2.64 -5.71 -11.65
N LEU A 114 -2.87 -6.31 -10.48
CA LEU A 114 -3.35 -7.70 -10.38
C LEU A 114 -4.71 -7.90 -11.10
N PRO A 115 -5.69 -6.98 -10.99
CA PRO A 115 -6.93 -7.08 -11.75
C PRO A 115 -6.76 -7.09 -13.27
N MET A 116 -5.74 -6.39 -13.80
CA MET A 116 -5.50 -6.33 -15.24
C MET A 116 -5.07 -7.68 -15.83
N ILE A 117 -4.41 -8.52 -15.02
CA ILE A 117 -4.01 -9.89 -15.37
C ILE A 117 -4.96 -10.95 -14.80
N GLY A 118 -6.15 -10.54 -14.34
CA GLY A 118 -7.20 -11.45 -13.85
C GLY A 118 -6.90 -12.12 -12.51
N ILE A 119 -6.02 -11.55 -11.68
CA ILE A 119 -5.68 -12.05 -10.34
C ILE A 119 -6.41 -11.21 -9.29
N SER A 120 -6.95 -11.84 -8.25
CA SER A 120 -7.62 -11.10 -7.16
C SER A 120 -6.62 -10.29 -6.32
N THR A 121 -7.11 -9.22 -5.70
CA THR A 121 -6.34 -8.41 -4.73
C THR A 121 -6.40 -9.00 -3.32
N ALA A 122 -6.51 -10.33 -3.20
CA ALA A 122 -6.39 -11.01 -1.93
C ALA A 122 -5.08 -10.63 -1.23
N HIS A 123 -5.11 -10.56 0.11
CA HIS A 123 -4.03 -10.01 0.91
C HIS A 123 -2.69 -10.74 0.70
N TYR A 124 -2.74 -12.05 0.42
CA TYR A 124 -1.57 -12.85 0.07
C TYR A 124 -1.02 -12.54 -1.33
N ASN A 125 -1.88 -12.28 -2.32
CA ASN A 125 -1.44 -11.92 -3.67
C ASN A 125 -0.76 -10.54 -3.69
N LEU A 126 -1.32 -9.58 -2.95
CA LEU A 126 -0.67 -8.28 -2.74
C LEU A 126 0.67 -8.44 -2.04
N PHE A 127 0.76 -9.30 -1.04
CA PHE A 127 2.03 -9.62 -0.38
C PHE A 127 3.07 -10.19 -1.36
N LEU A 128 2.72 -11.15 -2.23
CA LEU A 128 3.65 -11.65 -3.24
C LEU A 128 4.09 -10.55 -4.23
N TYR A 129 3.16 -9.69 -4.63
CA TYR A 129 3.46 -8.61 -5.55
C TYR A 129 4.42 -7.56 -4.94
N HIS A 130 4.12 -7.08 -3.72
CA HIS A 130 4.91 -6.04 -3.08
C HIS A 130 6.20 -6.56 -2.41
N ASP A 131 6.12 -7.65 -1.65
CA ASP A 131 7.24 -8.11 -0.81
C ASP A 131 8.20 -9.05 -1.55
N PHE A 132 7.81 -9.60 -2.72
CA PHE A 132 8.68 -10.48 -3.51
C PHE A 132 8.95 -9.94 -4.91
N TYR A 133 7.92 -9.65 -5.70
CA TYR A 133 8.11 -9.25 -7.09
C TYR A 133 8.79 -7.89 -7.23
N PHE A 134 8.29 -6.87 -6.52
CA PHE A 134 8.90 -5.54 -6.52
C PHE A 134 10.34 -5.53 -5.98
N ARG A 135 10.64 -6.43 -5.04
CA ARG A 135 11.97 -6.58 -4.43
C ARG A 135 12.94 -7.43 -5.27
N ASN A 136 12.57 -7.77 -6.51
CA ASN A 136 13.35 -8.63 -7.41
C ASN A 136 13.64 -10.02 -6.84
N LEU A 137 12.84 -10.51 -5.88
CA LEU A 137 12.94 -11.87 -5.36
C LEU A 137 12.21 -12.88 -6.25
N LEU A 138 11.25 -12.42 -7.05
CA LEU A 138 10.57 -13.18 -8.09
C LEU A 138 10.66 -12.44 -9.42
N ASN A 139 10.81 -13.19 -10.50
CA ASN A 139 10.55 -12.70 -11.86
C ASN A 139 9.06 -12.85 -12.21
N GLU A 140 8.67 -12.30 -13.36
CA GLU A 140 7.27 -12.25 -13.83
C GLU A 140 6.66 -13.65 -13.91
N GLN A 141 7.42 -14.61 -14.47
CA GLN A 141 6.95 -15.99 -14.66
C GLN A 141 6.72 -16.69 -13.33
N ALA A 142 7.67 -16.60 -12.40
CA ALA A 142 7.56 -17.20 -11.08
C ALA A 142 6.41 -16.59 -10.28
N LEU A 143 6.26 -15.25 -10.32
CA LEU A 143 5.14 -14.56 -9.70
C LEU A 143 3.79 -15.07 -10.25
N LEU A 144 3.61 -15.11 -11.57
CA LEU A 144 2.35 -15.56 -12.19
C LEU A 144 2.00 -17.00 -11.82
N GLN A 145 2.98 -17.90 -11.79
CA GLN A 145 2.76 -19.27 -11.36
C GLN A 145 2.24 -19.34 -9.92
N HIS A 146 2.84 -18.56 -9.01
CA HIS A 146 2.42 -18.50 -7.61
C HIS A 146 1.04 -17.87 -7.42
N LEU A 147 0.77 -16.74 -8.11
CA LEU A 147 -0.53 -16.06 -8.06
C LEU A 147 -1.66 -16.95 -8.59
N LYS A 148 -1.49 -17.58 -9.75
CA LYS A 148 -2.49 -18.48 -10.35
C LYS A 148 -2.76 -19.68 -9.46
N LYS A 149 -1.72 -20.21 -8.80
CA LYS A 149 -1.85 -21.31 -7.84
C LYS A 149 -2.61 -20.89 -6.58
N ALA A 150 -2.31 -19.70 -6.04
CA ALA A 150 -3.03 -19.15 -4.90
C ALA A 150 -4.52 -18.93 -5.21
N GLU A 151 -4.85 -18.34 -6.36
CA GLU A 151 -6.24 -18.15 -6.82
C GLU A 151 -7.03 -19.46 -6.98
N ALA A 152 -6.37 -20.51 -7.47
CA ALA A 152 -7.01 -21.82 -7.62
C ALA A 152 -7.35 -22.45 -6.26
N LEU A 153 -6.45 -22.29 -5.28
CA LEU A 153 -6.59 -22.87 -3.94
C LEU A 153 -7.48 -22.03 -3.02
N ASP A 154 -7.53 -20.71 -3.18
CA ASP A 154 -8.36 -19.84 -2.34
C ASP A 154 -9.87 -20.10 -2.52
N LYS A 155 -10.25 -20.74 -3.64
CA LYS A 155 -11.62 -21.20 -3.93
C LYS A 155 -12.03 -22.42 -3.09
N GLN A 156 -11.09 -23.09 -2.43
CA GLN A 156 -11.34 -24.26 -1.59
C GLN A 156 -11.30 -23.85 -0.11
N GLU A 157 -12.34 -24.15 0.67
CA GLU A 157 -12.41 -23.74 2.08
C GLU A 157 -11.22 -24.24 2.92
N GLU A 158 -10.72 -25.45 2.64
CA GLU A 158 -9.64 -26.07 3.41
C GLU A 158 -8.23 -25.51 3.14
N THR A 159 -8.02 -24.90 1.96
CA THR A 159 -6.73 -24.33 1.52
C THR A 159 -6.81 -22.83 1.28
N ARG A 160 -7.93 -22.22 1.69
CA ARG A 160 -8.10 -20.76 1.72
C ARG A 160 -7.01 -20.10 2.55
N ILE A 161 -6.39 -19.07 2.00
CA ILE A 161 -5.26 -18.40 2.66
C ILE A 161 -5.83 -17.38 3.66
N PRO A 162 -5.58 -17.53 4.99
CA PRO A 162 -6.14 -16.64 5.99
C PRO A 162 -5.54 -15.23 5.91
N TYR A 163 -6.37 -14.23 6.19
CA TYR A 163 -5.96 -12.82 6.23
C TYR A 163 -5.53 -12.34 7.64
N THR A 164 -5.54 -13.21 8.65
CA THR A 164 -5.18 -12.86 10.05
C THR A 164 -4.09 -13.77 10.60
N TYR A 165 -3.20 -13.17 11.40
CA TYR A 165 -2.10 -13.89 12.05
C TYR A 165 -2.60 -15.03 12.94
N GLN A 166 -3.66 -14.79 13.73
CA GLN A 166 -4.20 -15.78 14.67
C GLN A 166 -4.66 -17.04 13.95
N THR A 167 -5.29 -16.88 12.79
CA THR A 167 -5.79 -18.02 11.99
C THR A 167 -4.63 -18.78 11.35
N LEU A 168 -3.63 -18.05 10.82
CA LEU A 168 -2.47 -18.66 10.19
C LEU A 168 -1.47 -19.26 11.20
N GLN A 169 -1.49 -18.84 12.46
CA GLN A 169 -0.68 -19.41 13.54
C GLN A 169 -1.11 -20.83 13.92
N ASN A 170 -2.33 -21.26 13.54
CA ASN A 170 -2.76 -22.63 13.72
C ASN A 170 -1.92 -23.56 12.82
N GLY A 171 -0.93 -24.22 13.43
CA GLY A 171 0.06 -25.04 12.73
C GLY A 171 -0.53 -26.17 11.86
N LYS A 172 -1.80 -26.55 12.05
CA LYS A 172 -2.49 -27.48 11.14
C LYS A 172 -2.82 -26.83 9.80
N HIS A 173 -3.30 -25.58 9.79
CA HIS A 173 -3.65 -24.84 8.57
C HIS A 173 -2.39 -24.45 7.79
N THR A 174 -1.37 -23.94 8.49
CA THR A 174 -0.06 -23.60 7.90
C THR A 174 0.55 -24.81 7.19
N LYS A 175 0.54 -25.99 7.84
CA LYS A 175 1.05 -27.24 7.24
C LYS A 175 0.28 -27.63 5.99
N ARG A 176 -1.05 -27.48 5.97
CA ARG A 176 -1.87 -27.75 4.78
C ARG A 176 -1.52 -26.85 3.60
N LEU A 177 -1.36 -25.55 3.85
CA LEU A 177 -0.96 -24.59 2.80
C LEU A 177 0.43 -24.92 2.24
N ILE A 178 1.38 -25.27 3.11
CA ILE A 178 2.72 -25.72 2.70
C ILE A 178 2.62 -27.02 1.89
N GLN A 179 1.82 -28.00 2.31
CA GLN A 179 1.60 -29.26 1.59
C GLN A 179 0.90 -29.06 0.24
N ALA A 180 -0.02 -28.10 0.14
CA ALA A 180 -0.62 -27.66 -1.12
C ALA A 180 0.39 -26.90 -2.01
N GLY A 181 1.59 -26.63 -1.49
CA GLY A 181 2.68 -25.96 -2.17
C GLY A 181 2.42 -24.48 -2.42
N ILE A 182 1.69 -23.81 -1.53
CA ILE A 182 1.68 -22.35 -1.47
C ILE A 182 3.05 -21.91 -0.95
N PRO A 183 3.82 -21.11 -1.70
CA PRO A 183 5.14 -20.68 -1.28
C PRO A 183 5.06 -19.60 -0.20
N PHE A 184 6.18 -19.29 0.44
CA PHE A 184 6.33 -18.12 1.31
C PHE A 184 5.30 -17.98 2.46
N ILE A 185 4.70 -19.09 2.91
CA ILE A 185 3.68 -19.07 3.98
C ILE A 185 4.26 -18.61 5.32
N LYS A 186 5.53 -18.95 5.61
CA LYS A 186 6.18 -18.54 6.86
C LYS A 186 6.43 -17.03 6.88
N GLU A 187 6.88 -16.49 5.75
CA GLU A 187 7.13 -15.07 5.50
C GLU A 187 5.81 -14.31 5.54
N TYR A 188 4.75 -14.87 4.94
CA TYR A 188 3.41 -14.29 5.03
C TYR A 188 2.87 -14.29 6.47
N GLN A 189 3.13 -15.34 7.24
CA GLN A 189 2.80 -15.38 8.65
C GLN A 189 3.54 -14.29 9.46
N GLN A 190 4.81 -14.06 9.18
CA GLN A 190 5.57 -12.96 9.77
C GLN A 190 5.01 -11.60 9.35
N PHE A 191 4.67 -11.43 8.08
CA PHE A 191 3.99 -10.24 7.55
C PHE A 191 2.68 -9.96 8.31
N LEU A 192 1.82 -10.97 8.49
CA LEU A 192 0.57 -10.80 9.24
C LEU A 192 0.80 -10.46 10.72
N LYS A 193 1.82 -11.06 11.35
CA LYS A 193 2.22 -10.74 12.74
C LYS A 193 2.60 -9.26 12.83
N TYR A 194 3.43 -8.81 11.91
CA TYR A 194 3.89 -7.43 11.82
C TYR A 194 2.73 -6.45 11.63
N THR A 195 1.86 -6.71 10.66
CA THR A 195 0.67 -5.88 10.37
C THR A 195 -0.28 -5.82 11.57
N SER A 196 -0.47 -6.93 12.28
CA SER A 196 -1.28 -6.95 13.51
C SER A 196 -0.67 -6.11 14.63
N ASN A 197 0.66 -6.19 14.83
CA ASN A 197 1.36 -5.38 15.83
C ASN A 197 1.28 -3.88 15.50
N ARG A 198 1.44 -3.51 14.22
CA ARG A 198 1.23 -2.14 13.74
C ARG A 198 -0.17 -1.63 14.07
N GLN A 199 -1.20 -2.43 13.79
CA GLN A 199 -2.59 -2.02 14.05
C GLN A 199 -2.87 -1.78 15.54
N LYS A 200 -2.28 -2.61 16.43
CA LYS A 200 -2.36 -2.40 17.88
C LYS A 200 -1.72 -1.06 18.28
N TRP A 201 -0.58 -0.72 17.68
CA TRP A 201 0.06 0.58 17.91
C TRP A 201 -0.81 1.75 17.45
N ASP A 202 -1.35 1.69 16.22
CA ASP A 202 -2.20 2.73 15.63
C ASP A 202 -3.44 3.02 16.51
N THR A 203 -3.97 1.99 17.17
CA THR A 203 -5.13 2.07 18.07
C THR A 203 -4.80 2.53 19.50
N GLY A 204 -3.56 2.94 19.77
CA GLY A 204 -3.21 3.65 21.00
C GLY A 204 -2.51 2.82 22.08
N PHE A 205 -1.98 1.64 21.76
CA PHE A 205 -1.11 0.88 22.67
C PHE A 205 0.27 1.59 22.81
N LYS A 206 0.30 2.71 23.54
CA LYS A 206 1.34 3.75 23.41
C LYS A 206 2.31 3.92 24.58
N ARG A 207 2.33 3.06 25.60
CA ARG A 207 3.23 3.30 26.76
C ARG A 207 4.24 2.20 27.08
N ASN A 208 3.95 0.93 26.79
CA ASN A 208 4.79 -0.17 27.29
C ASN A 208 5.84 -0.68 26.29
N GLU A 209 5.80 -0.22 25.03
CA GLU A 209 6.75 -0.64 23.99
C GLU A 209 7.80 0.43 23.63
N PHE A 210 7.77 1.59 24.28
CA PHE A 210 8.80 2.61 24.07
C PHE A 210 9.93 2.41 25.08
N LYS A 211 11.13 2.06 24.60
CA LYS A 211 12.31 2.17 25.44
C LYS A 211 12.60 3.64 25.75
N ALA A 212 13.06 3.91 26.96
CA ALA A 212 13.57 5.21 27.34
C ALA A 212 14.69 5.65 26.40
N LYS A 213 14.82 6.97 26.16
CA LYS A 213 15.86 7.60 25.31
C LYS A 213 17.28 7.10 25.59
N SER A 214 17.56 6.65 26.82
CA SER A 214 18.85 6.10 27.26
C SER A 214 19.17 4.69 26.72
N ALA A 215 18.18 3.95 26.23
CA ALA A 215 18.35 2.55 25.80
C ALA A 215 18.38 2.37 24.28
N LEU A 216 18.45 3.47 23.52
CA LEU A 216 18.67 3.48 22.08
C LEU A 216 20.15 3.69 21.77
N ASN A 217 20.66 2.93 20.82
CA ASN A 217 22.06 3.00 20.39
C ASN A 217 22.37 4.34 19.70
N ASP A 218 23.64 4.74 19.77
CA ASP A 218 24.16 5.93 19.07
C ASP A 218 24.18 5.75 17.55
N SER A 219 24.21 4.51 17.07
CA SER A 219 24.14 4.17 15.65
C SER A 219 23.09 3.08 15.43
N ILE A 220 22.24 3.27 14.43
CA ILE A 220 21.11 2.37 14.14
C ILE A 220 21.03 2.16 12.62
N GLY A 221 20.99 0.91 12.19
CA GLY A 221 20.60 0.55 10.82
C GLY A 221 19.11 0.19 10.80
N LEU A 222 18.35 0.76 9.86
CA LEU A 222 16.94 0.40 9.65
C LEU A 222 16.74 -0.04 8.21
N SER A 223 16.11 -1.19 8.03
CA SER A 223 15.68 -1.71 6.73
C SER A 223 14.17 -1.55 6.51
N ARG A 224 13.43 -1.21 7.57
CA ARG A 224 11.98 -1.00 7.54
C ARG A 224 11.54 0.02 8.59
N PHE A 225 10.75 1.01 8.20
CA PHE A 225 10.21 2.02 9.13
C PHE A 225 8.99 2.73 8.53
N PHE A 226 8.26 3.46 9.36
CA PHE A 226 7.12 4.27 8.94
C PHE A 226 7.40 5.74 9.12
N ILE A 227 7.17 6.53 8.09
CA ILE A 227 7.11 7.98 8.20
C ILE A 227 5.75 8.35 8.78
N THR A 228 5.77 9.04 9.93
CA THR A 228 4.56 9.48 10.64
C THR A 228 4.34 10.99 10.52
N TYR A 229 5.41 11.72 10.23
CA TYR A 229 5.39 13.15 10.04
C TYR A 229 6.56 13.59 9.16
N LEU A 230 6.31 14.59 8.34
CA LEU A 230 7.29 15.29 7.52
C LEU A 230 7.16 16.79 7.80
N GLY A 231 8.28 17.47 7.99
CA GLY A 231 8.33 18.92 8.08
C GLY A 231 9.48 19.46 7.25
N ALA A 232 9.25 20.48 6.43
CA ALA A 232 10.30 21.23 5.77
C ALA A 232 10.43 22.58 6.47
N LYS A 233 11.65 22.93 6.88
CA LYS A 233 11.95 24.21 7.54
C LYS A 233 12.38 25.29 6.54
N ASN A 234 13.01 24.86 5.45
CA ASN A 234 13.35 25.67 4.29
C ASN A 234 13.57 24.74 3.08
N GLU A 235 14.16 25.25 2.00
CA GLU A 235 14.39 24.47 0.77
C GLU A 235 15.36 23.30 0.97
N ASP A 236 16.33 23.43 1.87
CA ASP A 236 17.43 22.47 2.03
C ASP A 236 17.26 21.56 3.25
N MET A 237 16.48 21.97 4.24
CA MET A 237 16.40 21.31 5.55
C MET A 237 14.99 20.85 5.88
N ALA A 238 14.90 19.57 6.22
CA ALA A 238 13.69 18.93 6.63
C ALA A 238 13.89 18.04 7.86
N VAL A 239 12.77 17.78 8.51
CA VAL A 239 12.63 16.92 9.67
C VAL A 239 11.63 15.82 9.35
N MET A 240 12.00 14.59 9.65
CA MET A 240 11.16 13.42 9.45
C MET A 240 10.98 12.72 10.79
N GLU A 241 9.75 12.50 11.25
CA GLU A 241 9.52 11.59 12.38
C GLU A 241 9.14 10.22 11.87
N ILE A 242 9.93 9.23 12.27
CA ILE A 242 9.70 7.84 11.93
C ILE A 242 9.31 7.00 13.13
N LEU A 243 8.61 5.92 12.84
CA LEU A 243 8.39 4.80 13.75
C LEU A 243 9.13 3.59 13.18
N ALA A 244 10.09 3.05 13.93
CA ALA A 244 10.91 1.96 13.47
C ALA A 244 10.88 0.78 14.46
N PRO A 245 10.77 -0.47 13.99
CA PRO A 245 11.08 -1.63 14.82
C PRO A 245 12.58 -1.65 15.10
N ILE A 246 12.96 -1.70 16.37
CA ILE A 246 14.36 -1.79 16.81
C ILE A 246 14.44 -2.91 17.85
N ASN A 247 14.91 -4.09 17.42
CA ASN A 247 14.75 -5.33 18.18
C ASN A 247 13.25 -5.61 18.45
N ASN A 248 12.92 -6.12 19.64
CA ASN A 248 11.56 -6.50 20.05
C ASN A 248 10.59 -5.33 20.36
N TYR A 249 10.85 -4.10 19.92
CA TYR A 249 10.00 -2.95 20.25
C TYR A 249 9.99 -1.89 19.14
N PHE A 250 8.98 -1.01 19.16
CA PHE A 250 8.90 0.14 18.26
C PHE A 250 9.45 1.40 18.92
N ALA A 251 10.37 2.08 18.24
CA ALA A 251 10.88 3.37 18.67
C ALA A 251 10.38 4.49 17.76
N ARG A 252 10.14 5.65 18.36
CA ARG A 252 9.90 6.88 17.63
C ARG A 252 11.20 7.66 17.54
N LEU A 253 11.62 7.98 16.33
CA LEU A 253 12.86 8.71 16.07
C LEU A 253 12.52 9.97 15.28
N ARG A 254 13.34 11.01 15.46
CA ARG A 254 13.28 12.21 14.63
C ARG A 254 14.59 12.32 13.85
N ILE A 255 14.47 12.60 12.56
CA ILE A 255 15.60 12.59 11.64
C ILE A 255 15.73 13.98 11.00
N TRP A 256 16.91 14.58 11.11
CA TRP A 256 17.30 15.74 10.31
C TRP A 256 17.91 15.27 8.99
N CYS A 257 17.41 15.81 7.89
CA CYS A 257 17.86 15.45 6.55
C CYS A 257 17.51 16.54 5.54
N THR A 258 18.08 16.46 4.34
CA THR A 258 17.70 17.38 3.26
C THR A 258 16.37 16.99 2.63
N THR A 259 15.73 17.94 1.95
CA THR A 259 14.48 17.69 1.22
C THR A 259 14.69 16.67 0.09
N GLU A 260 15.85 16.67 -0.57
CA GLU A 260 16.21 15.66 -1.58
C GLU A 260 16.33 14.27 -0.95
N LEU A 261 16.91 14.17 0.26
CA LEU A 261 17.06 12.88 0.92
C LEU A 261 15.71 12.28 1.31
N ILE A 262 14.76 13.10 1.78
CA ILE A 262 13.38 12.66 2.03
C ILE A 262 12.73 12.22 0.73
N THR A 263 12.90 12.98 -0.35
CA THR A 263 12.38 12.62 -1.67
C THR A 263 12.91 11.25 -2.10
N LEU A 264 14.21 11.02 -1.95
CA LEU A 264 14.85 9.74 -2.25
C LEU A 264 14.29 8.62 -1.36
N ILE A 265 14.14 8.82 -0.06
CA ILE A 265 13.53 7.83 0.85
C ILE A 265 12.10 7.50 0.42
N LEU A 266 11.30 8.50 0.04
CA LEU A 266 9.91 8.33 -0.40
C LEU A 266 9.79 7.55 -1.72
N LEU A 267 10.80 7.59 -2.61
CA LEU A 267 10.86 6.73 -3.81
C LEU A 267 10.92 5.24 -3.43
N HIS A 268 11.41 4.92 -2.23
CA HIS A 268 11.53 3.55 -1.71
C HIS A 268 10.38 3.16 -0.77
N ALA A 269 9.26 3.89 -0.81
CA ALA A 269 8.07 3.51 -0.08
C ALA A 269 7.45 2.21 -0.63
N LYS A 270 6.93 1.36 0.25
CA LYS A 270 6.24 0.10 -0.08
C LYS A 270 5.08 0.31 -1.07
N TYR A 271 4.38 1.43 -0.90
CA TYR A 271 3.29 1.88 -1.75
C TYR A 271 3.64 3.27 -2.28
N TYR A 272 4.39 3.31 -3.38
CA TYR A 272 4.88 4.55 -3.98
C TYR A 272 3.75 5.56 -4.22
N SER A 273 2.58 5.10 -4.67
CA SER A 273 1.36 5.90 -4.85
C SER A 273 0.95 6.70 -3.59
N LEU A 274 1.11 6.11 -2.39
CA LEU A 274 0.84 6.80 -1.12
C LEU A 274 1.93 7.83 -0.75
N ALA A 275 3.13 7.66 -1.30
CA ALA A 275 4.27 8.56 -1.08
C ALA A 275 4.28 9.75 -2.04
N ILE A 276 3.76 9.59 -3.27
CA ILE A 276 3.71 10.63 -4.31
C ILE A 276 3.14 11.97 -3.79
N PRO A 277 1.96 12.01 -3.10
CA PRO A 277 1.45 13.26 -2.55
C PRO A 277 2.43 13.94 -1.59
N ALA A 278 3.14 13.17 -0.76
CA ALA A 278 4.12 13.71 0.17
C ALA A 278 5.33 14.32 -0.57
N MET A 279 5.78 13.72 -1.68
CA MET A 279 6.87 14.26 -2.51
C MET A 279 6.50 15.60 -3.14
N TYR A 280 5.26 15.75 -3.63
CA TYR A 280 4.78 17.03 -4.14
C TYR A 280 4.64 18.08 -3.04
N VAL A 281 4.24 17.65 -1.84
CA VAL A 281 4.03 18.53 -0.68
C VAL A 281 5.34 19.09 -0.13
N ILE A 282 6.44 18.34 -0.14
CA ILE A 282 7.75 18.84 0.32
C ILE A 282 8.47 19.76 -0.68
N ASN A 283 7.84 20.09 -1.82
CA ASN A 283 8.43 20.97 -2.82
C ASN A 283 8.44 22.44 -2.32
N PRO A 284 9.57 23.17 -2.47
CA PRO A 284 9.73 24.56 -2.05
C PRO A 284 8.59 25.50 -2.46
N ARG A 285 7.98 25.26 -3.63
CA ARG A 285 6.87 26.07 -4.16
C ARG A 285 5.59 26.04 -3.31
N TYR A 286 5.48 25.08 -2.38
CA TYR A 286 4.31 24.94 -1.49
C TYR A 286 4.61 25.30 -0.02
N LEU A 287 5.82 25.76 0.29
CA LEU A 287 6.17 26.27 1.62
C LEU A 287 5.37 27.55 1.90
N LYS A 288 4.55 27.53 2.96
CA LYS A 288 3.86 28.73 3.44
C LYS A 288 4.70 29.39 4.53
N ASN A 289 5.13 30.63 4.31
CA ASN A 289 5.97 31.37 5.27
C ASN A 289 7.33 30.69 5.55
N GLY A 290 7.86 29.94 4.58
CA GLY A 290 9.16 29.26 4.69
C GLY A 290 9.12 27.90 5.38
N GLU A 291 8.04 27.56 6.09
CA GLU A 291 7.92 26.28 6.80
C GLU A 291 6.69 25.49 6.33
N MET A 292 6.77 24.16 6.39
CA MET A 292 5.64 23.29 6.10
C MET A 292 5.68 22.03 6.96
N HIS A 293 4.52 21.60 7.42
CA HIS A 293 4.37 20.45 8.31
C HIS A 293 3.21 19.56 7.87
N LEU A 294 3.50 18.30 7.59
CA LEU A 294 2.56 17.27 7.18
C LEU A 294 2.48 16.17 8.23
N ARG A 295 1.34 16.09 8.92
CA ARG A 295 1.01 14.96 9.80
C ARG A 295 0.30 13.89 8.99
N LEU A 296 1.00 12.79 8.72
CA LEU A 296 0.47 11.71 7.88
C LEU A 296 -0.67 10.94 8.56
N LYS A 297 -0.64 10.86 9.91
CA LYS A 297 -1.74 10.27 10.69
C LYS A 297 -3.11 10.94 10.50
N ASP A 298 -3.13 12.22 10.11
CA ASP A 298 -4.35 13.02 9.97
C ASP A 298 -4.78 13.10 8.48
N ALA A 299 -3.95 12.59 7.56
CA ALA A 299 -4.25 12.49 6.14
C ALA A 299 -4.99 11.19 5.81
N HIS A 300 -5.60 11.12 4.62
CA HIS A 300 -6.17 9.88 4.07
C HIS A 300 -5.12 8.75 3.93
N TYR A 301 -3.83 9.09 3.99
CA TYR A 301 -2.68 8.21 3.87
C TYR A 301 -2.09 7.92 5.25
N LYS A 302 -2.53 6.83 5.91
CA LYS A 302 -2.04 6.46 7.26
C LYS A 302 -0.60 5.95 7.24
N ASN A 303 0.36 6.86 7.49
CA ASN A 303 1.81 6.63 7.57
C ASN A 303 2.41 6.02 6.28
N ILE A 304 3.58 6.50 5.86
CA ILE A 304 4.25 5.96 4.67
C ILE A 304 5.26 4.91 5.11
N GLU A 305 5.10 3.68 4.65
CA GLU A 305 6.01 2.58 4.98
C GLU A 305 7.19 2.56 4.01
N ILE A 306 8.39 2.51 4.56
CA ILE A 306 9.65 2.37 3.83
C ILE A 306 10.23 1.00 4.14
N ASP A 307 10.44 0.15 3.13
CA ASP A 307 10.95 -1.23 3.29
C ASP A 307 11.90 -1.69 2.18
N ASN A 308 12.27 -0.78 1.27
CA ASN A 308 13.13 -1.04 0.11
C ASN A 308 14.50 -0.35 0.17
N ILE A 309 14.86 0.19 1.34
CA ILE A 309 16.13 0.88 1.53
C ILE A 309 16.66 0.69 2.95
N ASP A 310 17.96 0.48 3.05
CA ASP A 310 18.69 0.51 4.31
C ASP A 310 19.15 1.94 4.61
N ILE A 311 18.78 2.43 5.78
CA ILE A 311 19.20 3.73 6.29
C ILE A 311 20.07 3.54 7.52
N GLY A 312 21.27 4.13 7.48
CA GLY A 312 22.13 4.28 8.64
C GLY A 312 21.85 5.60 9.33
N LEU A 313 21.60 5.55 10.63
CA LEU A 313 21.33 6.71 11.47
C LEU A 313 22.42 6.87 12.53
N GLU A 314 22.87 8.11 12.74
CA GLU A 314 23.74 8.49 13.86
C GLU A 314 23.03 9.50 14.75
N ARG A 315 23.09 9.25 16.07
CA ARG A 315 22.41 10.06 17.07
C ARG A 315 23.09 11.41 17.26
N ASP A 316 22.29 12.46 17.29
CA ASP A 316 22.74 13.78 17.74
C ASP A 316 22.75 13.81 19.28
N LYS A 317 23.94 14.06 19.85
CA LYS A 317 24.18 14.01 21.31
C LYS A 317 23.86 15.32 22.01
N ASP A 318 23.75 16.41 21.26
CA ASP A 318 23.62 17.76 21.84
C ASP A 318 22.15 18.16 22.08
N GLU A 319 21.18 17.32 21.67
CA GLU A 319 19.77 17.71 21.68
C GLU A 319 18.97 17.23 22.92
N GLN A 320 18.44 18.20 23.67
CA GLN A 320 17.58 18.00 24.86
C GLN A 320 16.10 17.80 24.50
N SER A 321 15.80 16.87 23.59
CA SER A 321 14.41 16.50 23.24
C SER A 321 13.99 15.16 23.85
N ASP A 322 12.70 15.02 24.17
CA ASP A 322 12.09 13.75 24.62
C ASP A 322 12.15 12.65 23.55
N ILE A 323 12.13 13.04 22.27
CA ILE A 323 12.35 12.17 21.12
C ILE A 323 13.81 12.33 20.69
N PRO A 324 14.60 11.24 20.60
CA PRO A 324 15.99 11.32 20.18
C PRO A 324 16.08 11.71 18.70
N TYR A 325 17.08 12.54 18.41
CA TYR A 325 17.38 12.98 17.06
C TYR A 325 18.53 12.21 16.46
N TYR A 326 18.41 11.99 15.16
CA TYR A 326 19.37 11.29 14.35
C TYR A 326 19.62 12.06 13.04
N SER A 327 20.80 11.87 12.49
CA SER A 327 21.19 12.30 11.15
C SER A 327 21.43 11.08 10.29
N VAL A 328 21.16 11.19 8.98
CA VAL A 328 21.38 10.10 8.05
C VAL A 328 22.87 9.98 7.71
N LYS A 329 23.46 8.82 7.98
CA LYS A 329 24.86 8.49 7.66
C LYS A 329 25.01 7.88 6.28
N TYR A 330 24.13 6.96 5.93
CA TYR A 330 24.15 6.29 4.65
C TYR A 330 22.74 5.90 4.23
N LEU A 331 22.59 5.70 2.92
CA LEU A 331 21.38 5.24 2.28
C LEU A 331 21.79 4.19 1.24
N LYS A 332 21.32 2.96 1.37
CA LYS A 332 21.70 1.86 0.46
C LYS A 332 20.43 1.12 0.01
N PRO A 333 20.12 1.08 -1.30
CA PRO A 333 19.03 0.26 -1.80
C PRO A 333 19.19 -1.18 -1.34
N ILE A 334 18.10 -1.83 -0.95
CA ILE A 334 18.14 -3.26 -0.65
C ILE A 334 18.27 -3.99 -1.99
N THR A 335 19.51 -4.29 -2.38
CA THR A 335 19.80 -5.12 -3.55
C THR A 335 19.42 -6.56 -3.24
N ALA A 336 18.65 -7.18 -4.13
CA ALA A 336 18.33 -8.60 -4.02
C ALA A 336 19.61 -9.42 -3.86
N ILE A 337 19.57 -10.43 -2.99
CA ILE A 337 20.57 -11.50 -3.00
C ILE A 337 20.33 -12.25 -4.31
N SER A 338 21.16 -11.96 -5.31
CA SER A 338 21.16 -12.66 -6.59
C SER A 338 21.88 -13.99 -6.42
N GLU A 339 21.34 -14.92 -5.63
CA GLU A 339 21.78 -16.32 -5.60
C GLU A 339 20.80 -17.16 -4.76
N GLY A 340 20.01 -18.01 -5.43
CA GLY A 340 19.57 -19.29 -4.88
C GLY A 340 18.64 -19.32 -3.67
N LEU A 341 17.63 -18.44 -3.56
CA LEU A 341 16.59 -18.61 -2.53
C LEU A 341 15.64 -19.76 -2.89
N GLU A 342 15.97 -20.97 -2.46
CA GLU A 342 14.97 -22.04 -2.34
C GLU A 342 13.97 -21.68 -1.22
N PRO A 343 12.67 -22.00 -1.38
CA PRO A 343 11.64 -21.76 -0.37
C PRO A 343 11.99 -22.51 0.93
N GLY A 344 12.60 -21.80 1.88
CA GLY A 344 13.04 -22.36 3.16
C GLY A 344 14.41 -21.89 3.66
N GLN A 345 15.21 -21.18 2.84
CA GLN A 345 16.53 -20.65 3.22
C GLN A 345 16.56 -19.11 3.32
N VAL A 346 15.51 -18.51 3.88
CA VAL A 346 15.67 -17.17 4.44
C VAL A 346 16.20 -17.37 5.84
N ASP A 347 17.51 -17.20 6.02
CA ASP A 347 18.11 -17.09 7.34
C ASP A 347 17.26 -16.16 8.19
N GLU A 348 17.04 -16.55 9.44
CA GLU A 348 16.26 -15.79 10.41
C GLU A 348 16.72 -14.33 10.39
N PHE A 349 15.92 -13.45 9.77
CA PHE A 349 16.11 -12.02 9.90
C PHE A 349 16.12 -11.74 11.40
N PRO A 350 17.20 -11.18 11.97
CA PRO A 350 17.23 -10.86 13.39
C PRO A 350 16.16 -9.81 13.62
N PHE A 351 15.12 -10.19 14.36
CA PHE A 351 13.99 -9.33 14.74
C PHE A 351 14.40 -8.30 15.79
#